data_AF-A0A7C2GMR2-F1
#
_entry.id   AF-A0A7C2GMR2-F1
#
_cell.length_a   1.000
_cell.length_b   1.000
_cell.length_c   1.000
_cell.angle_alpha   90.00
_cell.angle_beta   90.00
_cell.angle_gamma   90.00
#
_symmetry.space_group_name_H-M   'P 1'
#
loop_
_entity.id
_entity.type
_entity.pdbx_description
1 polymer ?
#
loop_
_entity_poly.entity_id
_entity_poly.type
_entity_poly.pdbx_seq_one_letter_code
_entity_poly.pdbx_strand_id
1 'polypeptide(L)'
;MSIYCMFYAARCGNWGLARYCLGQIRALFRVGATTRPRMPPYLEAFNRDYLGLIEAAVRNQDWAAFEVAYRQGIVGANETHAAVGHPEIIWPLPPTLPQHLCLGPIPPPTD
;
A
#
# COMPACT_ATOMS: atom_id res chain seq x y z
N MET A 1 -9.42 2.49 2.90
CA MET A 1 -9.06 1.05 2.86
C MET A 1 -7.61 0.93 3.33
N SER A 2 -7.32 0.04 4.27
CA SER A 2 -6.02 0.03 4.98
C SER A 2 -4.89 -0.61 4.16
N ILE A 3 -3.66 -0.22 4.47
CA ILE A 3 -2.44 -0.69 3.83
C ILE A 3 -2.23 -2.19 4.09
N TYR A 4 -2.59 -2.70 5.27
CA TYR A 4 -2.51 -4.14 5.57
C TYR A 4 -3.52 -5.00 4.78
N CYS A 5 -4.67 -4.45 4.35
CA CYS A 5 -5.58 -5.17 3.46
C CYS A 5 -4.92 -5.44 2.10
N MET A 6 -4.10 -4.52 1.59
CA MET A 6 -3.33 -4.73 0.36
C MET A 6 -2.38 -5.93 0.49
N PHE A 7 -1.68 -6.02 1.63
CA PHE A 7 -0.74 -7.11 1.87
C PHE A 7 -1.42 -8.47 1.84
N TYR A 8 -2.50 -8.60 2.60
CA TYR A 8 -3.21 -9.86 2.70
C TYR A 8 -4.02 -10.21 1.46
N ALA A 9 -4.52 -9.22 0.72
CA ALA A 9 -5.12 -9.44 -0.59
C ALA A 9 -4.10 -10.05 -1.57
N ALA A 10 -2.89 -9.49 -1.66
CA ALA A 10 -1.82 -10.07 -2.49
C ALA A 10 -1.43 -11.47 -2.00
N ARG A 11 -1.26 -11.67 -0.68
CA ARG A 11 -0.90 -12.96 -0.07
C ARG A 11 -1.89 -14.06 -0.41
N CYS A 12 -3.17 -13.73 -0.41
CA CYS A 12 -4.26 -14.67 -0.66
C CYS A 12 -4.66 -14.73 -2.15
N GLY A 13 -3.98 -13.98 -3.04
CA GLY A 13 -4.20 -14.04 -4.49
C GLY A 13 -5.29 -13.10 -5.03
N ASN A 14 -5.90 -12.25 -4.21
CA ASN A 14 -6.77 -11.17 -4.68
C ASN A 14 -5.97 -9.94 -5.13
N TRP A 15 -5.25 -10.09 -6.24
CA TRP A 15 -4.46 -9.03 -6.85
C TRP A 15 -5.29 -7.83 -7.30
N GLY A 16 -6.57 -8.05 -7.64
CA GLY A 16 -7.51 -6.97 -7.94
C GLY A 16 -7.74 -6.04 -6.75
N LEU A 17 -7.99 -6.62 -5.57
CA LEU A 17 -8.12 -5.86 -4.32
C LEU A 17 -6.79 -5.22 -3.90
N ALA A 18 -5.65 -5.89 -4.09
CA ALA A 18 -4.34 -5.30 -3.83
C ALA A 18 -4.11 -4.04 -4.70
N ARG A 19 -4.38 -4.14 -6.01
CA ARG A 19 -4.32 -3.01 -6.96
C ARG A 19 -5.26 -1.88 -6.58
N TYR A 20 -6.49 -2.21 -6.17
CA TYR A 20 -7.45 -1.21 -5.70
C TYR A 20 -6.92 -0.45 -4.47
N CYS A 21 -6.38 -1.15 -3.47
CA CYS A 21 -5.81 -0.53 -2.28
C CYS A 21 -4.62 0.39 -2.63
N LEU A 22 -3.73 -0.03 -3.53
CA LEU A 22 -2.64 0.81 -4.04
C LEU A 22 -3.16 2.09 -4.71
N GLY A 23 -4.22 1.97 -5.52
CA GLY A 23 -4.89 3.10 -6.16
C GLY A 23 -5.44 4.11 -5.15
N GLN A 24 -6.01 3.63 -4.05
CA GLN A 24 -6.53 4.47 -2.97
C GLN A 24 -5.40 5.23 -2.24
N ILE A 25 -4.24 4.60 -2.03
CA ILE A 25 -3.06 5.27 -1.46
C ILE A 25 -2.61 6.42 -2.38
N ARG A 26 -2.51 6.17 -3.69
CA ARG A 26 -2.15 7.20 -4.66
C ARG A 26 -3.18 8.32 -4.75
N ALA A 27 -4.47 8.01 -4.63
CA ALA A 27 -5.51 9.02 -4.58
C ALA A 27 -5.34 9.93 -3.35
N LEU A 28 -5.05 9.35 -2.19
CA LEU A 28 -4.78 10.11 -0.97
C LEU A 28 -3.52 10.98 -1.11
N PHE A 29 -2.46 10.47 -1.75
CA PHE A 29 -1.24 11.24 -2.02
C PHE A 29 -1.54 12.46 -2.91
N ARG A 30 -2.32 12.29 -3.98
CA ARG A 30 -2.73 13.43 -4.83
C ARG A 30 -3.51 14.48 -4.03
N VAL A 31 -4.46 14.07 -3.20
CA VAL A 31 -5.21 14.99 -2.33
C VAL A 31 -4.26 15.68 -1.35
N GLY A 32 -3.34 14.95 -0.72
CA GLY A 32 -2.34 15.49 0.20
C GLY A 32 -1.40 16.50 -0.46
N ALA A 33 -0.92 16.21 -1.67
CA ALA A 33 -0.07 17.11 -2.43
C ALA A 33 -0.78 18.44 -2.77
N THR A 34 -2.07 18.38 -3.10
CA THR A 34 -2.87 19.59 -3.39
C THR A 34 -3.23 20.37 -2.12
N THR A 35 -3.57 19.68 -1.03
CA THR A 35 -4.14 20.32 0.17
C THR A 35 -3.10 20.69 1.24
N ARG A 36 -1.88 20.15 1.16
CA ARG A 36 -0.83 20.36 2.16
C ARG A 36 0.46 20.84 1.48
N PRO A 37 0.71 22.16 1.40
CA PRO A 37 1.81 22.72 0.60
C PRO A 37 3.21 22.20 0.91
N ARG A 38 3.45 21.67 2.12
CA ARG A 38 4.75 21.12 2.54
C ARG A 38 4.94 19.63 2.21
N MET A 39 3.88 18.92 1.84
CA MET A 39 3.91 17.47 1.61
C MET A 39 4.43 17.00 0.25
N PRO A 40 4.31 17.75 -0.88
CA PRO A 40 4.68 17.22 -2.19
C PRO A 40 6.08 16.59 -2.25
N PRO A 41 7.16 17.18 -1.69
CA PRO A 41 8.49 16.56 -1.75
C PRO A 41 8.55 15.18 -1.08
N TYR A 42 7.87 15.01 0.07
CA TYR A 42 7.83 13.74 0.80
C TYR A 42 7.00 12.68 0.05
N LEU A 43 5.87 13.09 -0.53
CA LEU A 43 4.98 12.18 -1.26
C LEU A 43 5.61 11.71 -2.58
N GLU A 44 6.31 12.60 -3.30
CA GLU A 44 7.05 12.24 -4.51
C GLU A 44 8.23 11.31 -4.19
N ALA A 45 8.97 11.57 -3.11
CA ALA A 45 10.03 10.67 -2.67
C ALA A 45 9.47 9.29 -2.33
N PHE A 46 8.39 9.22 -1.54
CA PHE A 46 7.78 7.94 -1.18
C PHE A 46 7.23 7.18 -2.41
N ASN A 47 6.65 7.89 -3.37
CA ASN A 47 6.15 7.27 -4.60
C ASN A 47 7.30 6.68 -5.45
N ARG A 48 8.40 7.42 -5.59
CA ARG A 48 9.60 6.98 -6.31
C ARG A 48 10.27 5.80 -5.62
N ASP A 49 10.45 5.89 -4.31
CA ASP A 49 11.32 4.96 -3.56
C ASP A 49 10.59 3.65 -3.19
N TYR A 50 9.26 3.68 -3.03
CA TYR A 50 8.50 2.52 -2.54
C TYR A 50 7.33 2.10 -3.44
N LEU A 51 6.46 3.04 -3.84
CA LEU A 51 5.22 2.66 -4.53
C LEU A 51 5.46 2.08 -5.93
N GLY A 52 6.54 2.47 -6.61
CA GLY A 52 6.89 1.92 -7.93
C GLY A 52 7.18 0.41 -7.90
N LEU A 53 7.91 -0.06 -6.89
CA LEU A 53 8.22 -1.49 -6.72
C LEU A 53 6.97 -2.29 -6.33
N ILE A 54 6.14 -1.74 -5.43
CA ILE A 54 4.85 -2.35 -5.06
C ILE A 54 3.94 -2.46 -6.28
N GLU A 55 3.85 -1.40 -7.11
CA GLU A 55 3.06 -1.42 -8.33
C GLU A 55 3.53 -2.48 -9.32
N ALA A 56 4.85 -2.58 -9.54
CA ALA A 56 5.42 -3.58 -10.42
C ALA A 56 5.07 -5.00 -9.96
N ALA A 57 5.21 -5.28 -8.67
CA ALA A 57 4.90 -6.59 -8.10
C ALA A 57 3.39 -6.90 -8.15
N VAL A 58 2.53 -5.93 -7.86
CA VAL A 58 1.06 -6.10 -7.97
C VAL A 58 0.65 -6.37 -9.42
N ARG A 59 1.22 -5.64 -10.39
CA ARG A 59 0.93 -5.83 -11.81
C ARG A 59 1.37 -7.20 -12.30
N ASN A 60 2.53 -7.66 -11.86
CA ASN A 60 3.09 -8.95 -12.23
C ASN A 60 2.54 -10.12 -11.40
N GLN A 61 1.68 -9.85 -10.41
CA GLN A 61 1.18 -10.84 -9.45
C GLN A 61 2.31 -11.63 -8.76
N ASP A 62 3.43 -10.95 -8.51
CA ASP A 62 4.64 -11.54 -7.95
C ASP A 62 4.62 -11.38 -6.43
N TRP A 63 4.25 -12.46 -5.74
CA TRP A 63 4.18 -12.48 -4.28
C TRP A 63 5.53 -12.19 -3.61
N ALA A 64 6.62 -12.78 -4.11
CA ALA A 64 7.93 -12.65 -3.47
C ALA A 64 8.44 -11.21 -3.57
N ALA A 65 8.35 -10.61 -4.77
CA ALA A 65 8.71 -9.21 -4.96
C ALA A 65 7.77 -8.28 -4.17
N PHE A 66 6.47 -8.60 -4.12
CA PHE A 66 5.48 -7.79 -3.40
C PHE A 66 5.76 -7.78 -1.90
N GLU A 67 6.02 -8.93 -1.28
CA GLU A 67 6.26 -9.01 0.18
C GLU A 67 7.46 -8.15 0.58
N VAL A 68 8.57 -8.24 -0.18
CA VAL A 68 9.77 -7.44 0.06
C VAL A 68 9.47 -5.95 -0.09
N ALA A 69 8.88 -5.54 -1.23
CA ALA A 69 8.58 -4.14 -1.52
C ALA A 69 7.60 -3.54 -0.51
N TYR A 70 6.58 -4.30 -0.10
CA TYR A 70 5.61 -3.86 0.90
C TYR A 70 6.27 -3.63 2.27
N ARG A 71 7.12 -4.56 2.73
CA ARG A 71 7.80 -4.44 4.03
C ARG A 71 8.75 -3.24 4.04
N GLN A 72 9.47 -2.99 2.95
CA GLN A 72 10.27 -1.79 2.78
C GLN A 72 9.40 -0.53 2.80
N GLY A 73 8.23 -0.55 2.13
CA GLY A 73 7.27 0.55 2.16
C GLY A 73 6.73 0.87 3.56
N ILE A 74 6.52 -0.14 4.43
CA ILE A 74 6.13 0.07 5.84
C ILE A 74 7.24 0.76 6.62
N VAL A 75 8.49 0.33 6.45
CA VAL A 75 9.66 0.98 7.09
C VAL A 75 9.74 2.44 6.64
N GLY A 76 9.73 2.69 5.32
CA GLY A 76 9.78 4.04 4.77
C GLY A 76 8.59 4.91 5.18
N ALA A 77 7.41 4.31 5.39
CA ALA A 77 6.22 5.05 5.83
C ALA A 77 6.39 5.52 7.28
N ASN A 78 6.88 4.64 8.16
CA ASN A 78 7.14 5.00 9.55
C ASN A 78 8.25 6.08 9.65
N GLU A 79 9.30 5.97 8.85
CA GLU A 79 10.37 6.98 8.75
C GLU A 79 9.83 8.33 8.22
N THR A 80 8.99 8.29 7.18
CA THR A 80 8.39 9.51 6.61
C THR A 80 7.49 10.20 7.64
N HIS A 81 6.65 9.46 8.37
CA HIS A 81 5.82 10.03 9.43
C HIS A 81 6.65 10.71 10.52
N ALA A 82 7.74 10.08 10.97
CA ALA A 82 8.66 10.70 11.91
C ALA A 82 9.29 11.99 11.34
N ALA A 83 9.75 11.96 10.08
CA ALA A 83 10.37 13.11 9.42
C ALA A 83 9.42 14.31 9.26
N VAL A 84 8.11 14.07 9.13
CA VAL A 84 7.09 15.14 9.02
C VAL A 84 6.50 15.55 10.38
N GLY A 85 7.08 15.09 11.49
CA GLY A 85 6.69 15.49 12.84
C GLY A 85 5.58 14.65 13.47
N HIS A 86 5.33 13.45 12.96
CA HIS A 86 4.35 12.49 13.49
C HIS A 86 4.96 11.12 13.87
N PRO A 87 6.00 11.08 14.74
CA PRO A 87 6.63 9.83 15.16
C PRO A 87 5.69 8.87 15.93
N GLU A 88 4.57 9.38 16.45
CA GLU A 88 3.51 8.59 17.08
C GLU A 88 2.78 7.66 16.09
N ILE A 89 2.93 7.89 14.78
CA ILE A 89 2.32 7.05 13.74
C ILE A 89 3.29 5.94 13.35
N ILE A 90 3.11 4.78 13.97
CA ILE A 90 3.82 3.54 13.63
C ILE A 90 2.83 2.52 13.10
N TRP A 91 3.08 2.01 11.90
CA TRP A 91 2.27 0.98 11.29
C TRP A 91 2.92 -0.39 11.44
N PRO A 92 2.44 -1.24 12.37
CA PRO A 92 2.76 -2.65 12.36
C PRO A 92 1.96 -3.35 11.26
N LEU A 93 2.48 -4.49 10.77
CA LEU A 93 1.68 -5.44 9.99
C LEU A 93 0.98 -6.37 10.99
N PRO A 94 -0.37 -6.32 11.13
CA PRO A 94 -1.08 -7.24 12.02
C PRO A 94 -0.86 -8.69 11.55
N PRO A 95 -0.72 -9.67 12.45
CA PRO A 95 -0.54 -11.08 12.07
C PRO A 95 -1.84 -11.75 11.61
N THR A 96 -2.99 -11.13 11.91
CA THR A 96 -4.31 -11.64 11.55
C THR A 96 -4.78 -11.04 10.23
N LEU A 97 -5.45 -11.89 9.44
CA LEU A 97 -6.06 -11.48 8.17
C LEU A 97 -7.26 -10.54 8.42
N PRO A 98 -7.50 -9.54 7.54
CA PRO A 98 -8.74 -8.79 7.53
C PRO A 98 -9.95 -9.73 7.40
N GLN A 99 -10.85 -9.70 8.38
CA GLN A 99 -12.03 -10.60 8.41
C GLN A 99 -13.23 -10.05 7.64
N HIS A 100 -13.23 -8.77 7.28
CA HIS A 100 -14.35 -8.08 6.64
C HIS A 100 -14.26 -8.05 5.10
N LEU A 101 -13.28 -8.75 4.51
CA LEU A 101 -13.03 -8.74 3.06
C LEU A 101 -12.80 -10.15 2.52
N CYS A 102 -13.22 -10.38 1.29
CA CYS A 102 -12.83 -11.56 0.52
C CYS A 102 -11.39 -11.37 0.00
N LEU A 103 -10.43 -12.06 0.61
CA LEU A 103 -9.01 -11.91 0.30
C LEU A 103 -8.51 -12.90 -0.77
N GLY A 104 -9.30 -13.95 -1.05
CA GLY A 104 -8.99 -14.92 -2.09
C GLY A 104 -9.32 -14.43 -3.50
N PRO A 105 -8.89 -15.15 -4.55
CA PRO A 105 -9.22 -14.82 -5.93
C PRO A 105 -10.73 -14.69 -6.11
N ILE A 106 -11.17 -13.63 -6.79
CA ILE A 106 -12.58 -13.45 -7.13
C ILE A 106 -12.80 -14.10 -8.50
N PRO A 107 -13.72 -15.08 -8.63
CA PRO A 107 -14.09 -15.62 -9.93
C PRO A 107 -14.60 -14.51 -10.85
N PRO A 108 -14.43 -14.64 -12.18
CA PRO A 108 -15.08 -13.72 -13.10
C PRO A 108 -16.60 -13.72 -12.85
N PRO A 109 -17.29 -12.59 -13.10
CA PRO A 109 -18.75 -12.55 -13.02
C PRO A 109 -19.33 -13.67 -13.89
N THR A 110 -20.28 -14.42 -13.35
CA THR A 110 -21.13 -15.29 -14.17
C THR A 110 -22.12 -14.38 -14.92
N ASP A 111 -22.16 -14.54 -16.24
CA ASP A 111 -23.13 -13.87 -17.12
C ASP A 111 -24.60 -14.14 -16.72
#